data_AF-A8MIY4-F1
#
_entry.id   AF-A8MIY4-F1
#
_cell.length_a   1.000
_cell.length_b   1.000
_cell.length_c   1.000
_cell.angle_alpha   90.00
_cell.angle_beta   90.00
_cell.angle_gamma   90.00
#
_symmetry.space_group_name_H-M   'P 1'
#
loop_
_entity.id
_entity.type
_entity.pdbx_description
1 polymer ?
#
loop_
_entity_poly.entity_id
_entity_poly.type
_entity_poly.pdbx_seq_one_letter_code
_entity_poly.pdbx_strand_id
1 'polypeptide(L)'
;MKKRFLMLGLSTALILSSSLSTFALVPENKLLDVNNQENIISDFSEINDNETVVSDVLSFDEIVELMSKNNNISKQEAENRVIKNFYESRKSLLNTSTSITPYNATYRTVSSSFTVTNVYKPSVFFYCETSEGGSFWGIVRIIHVDMDRNYNGMSKQFGGSVFVHLENAGRIYWIVNGDFTNNGTTSGGVDVDFKIGESGSVGFNLSGSTDHYEYVRVSGYYNVR
;
A
#
# COMPACT_ATOMS: atom_id res chain seq x y z
N MET A 1 -47.38 -37.48 37.56
CA MET A 1 -46.50 -38.56 38.10
C MET A 1 -45.17 -38.46 37.38
N LYS A 2 -43.97 -38.42 37.95
CA LYS A 2 -43.44 -38.41 39.33
C LYS A 2 -42.24 -37.44 39.33
N LYS A 3 -42.12 -36.64 40.39
CA LYS A 3 -40.97 -35.78 40.72
C LYS A 3 -39.89 -36.59 41.46
N ARG A 4 -38.62 -36.21 41.29
CA ARG A 4 -37.47 -36.36 42.23
C ARG A 4 -36.50 -35.20 41.87
N PHE A 5 -36.17 -34.15 42.66
CA PHE A 5 -35.64 -33.99 44.04
C PHE A 5 -34.39 -34.89 44.26
N LEU A 6 -33.22 -34.44 44.75
CA LEU A 6 -32.80 -33.26 45.53
C LEU A 6 -31.22 -33.21 45.58
N MET A 7 -30.65 -31.99 45.50
CA MET A 7 -29.50 -31.37 46.23
C MET A 7 -28.09 -32.01 46.43
N LEU A 8 -27.13 -31.05 46.45
CA LEU A 8 -26.05 -30.77 47.44
C LEU A 8 -24.58 -31.10 47.08
N GLY A 9 -23.74 -30.06 47.07
CA GLY A 9 -22.28 -30.14 47.01
C GLY A 9 -21.59 -28.80 46.77
N LEU A 10 -21.71 -27.87 47.73
CA LEU A 10 -21.00 -26.58 47.80
C LEU A 10 -19.54 -26.82 48.23
N SER A 11 -18.55 -26.30 47.51
CA SER A 11 -17.22 -26.03 48.10
C SER A 11 -16.49 -24.91 47.34
N THR A 12 -16.53 -23.72 47.94
CA THR A 12 -15.67 -22.58 47.61
C THR A 12 -14.28 -22.78 48.18
N ALA A 13 -13.24 -22.52 47.39
CA ALA A 13 -11.90 -22.23 47.90
C ALA A 13 -11.37 -20.95 47.23
N LEU A 14 -11.43 -19.85 47.99
CA LEU A 14 -10.62 -18.66 47.78
C LEU A 14 -9.17 -19.03 48.13
N ILE A 15 -8.22 -18.71 47.26
CA ILE A 15 -6.84 -18.43 47.69
C ILE A 15 -6.43 -17.09 47.11
N LEU A 16 -6.45 -16.09 47.99
CA LEU A 16 -5.70 -14.85 47.86
C LEU A 16 -4.28 -15.11 48.36
N SER A 17 -3.28 -14.84 47.55
CA SER A 17 -1.97 -14.42 48.04
C SER A 17 -1.24 -13.60 46.98
N SER A 18 -1.30 -12.28 47.15
CA SER A 18 -0.43 -11.30 46.54
C SER A 18 0.95 -11.33 47.20
N SER A 19 2.02 -11.39 46.42
CA SER A 19 3.34 -10.92 46.85
C SER A 19 4.21 -10.55 45.65
N LEU A 20 4.22 -9.25 45.36
CA LEU A 20 5.35 -8.37 45.07
C LEU A 20 6.47 -8.84 44.13
N SER A 21 6.68 -8.01 43.11
CA SER A 21 7.81 -7.97 42.17
C SER A 21 9.14 -8.11 42.90
N THR A 22 9.90 -9.15 42.56
CA THR A 22 11.32 -9.23 42.96
C THR A 22 12.15 -8.69 41.80
N PHE A 23 12.63 -7.46 41.95
CA PHE A 23 13.71 -6.92 41.13
C PHE A 23 15.00 -7.64 41.52
N ALA A 24 15.67 -8.28 40.56
CA ALA A 24 16.99 -8.82 40.77
C ALA A 24 17.98 -7.64 40.94
N LEU A 25 18.59 -7.55 42.12
CA LEU A 25 19.71 -6.65 42.38
C LEU A 25 20.95 -7.17 41.64
N VAL A 26 21.37 -6.44 40.61
CA VAL A 26 22.70 -6.59 40.01
C VAL A 26 23.70 -5.85 40.90
N PRO A 27 24.80 -6.47 41.36
CA PRO A 27 25.81 -5.76 42.14
C PRO A 27 26.61 -4.81 41.25
N GLU A 28 26.58 -3.53 41.61
CA GLU A 28 27.39 -2.47 41.04
C GLU A 28 28.79 -2.47 41.67
N ASN A 29 29.84 -2.64 40.85
CA ASN A 29 31.02 -1.76 40.78
C ASN A 29 32.23 -2.44 40.12
N LYS A 30 32.49 -2.10 38.85
CA LYS A 30 33.77 -1.50 38.45
C LYS A 30 33.67 -0.85 37.06
N LEU A 31 33.58 0.48 37.07
CA LEU A 31 34.03 1.42 36.02
C LEU A 31 35.52 1.12 35.67
N LEU A 32 36.09 1.24 34.48
CA LEU A 32 35.74 1.62 33.10
C LEU A 32 36.89 1.02 32.24
N ASP A 33 36.61 0.50 31.04
CA ASP A 33 37.48 0.82 29.90
C ASP A 33 36.67 0.81 28.60
N VAL A 34 36.82 1.89 27.86
CA VAL A 34 36.04 2.30 26.70
C VAL A 34 36.61 1.61 25.48
N ASN A 35 35.86 0.74 24.84
CA ASN A 35 36.02 0.46 23.41
C ASN A 35 34.68 0.02 22.81
N ASN A 36 34.07 0.99 22.10
CA ASN A 36 32.85 0.86 21.34
C ASN A 36 32.94 -0.27 20.30
N GLN A 37 32.12 -1.30 20.48
CA GLN A 37 31.52 -2.04 19.37
C GLN A 37 30.16 -2.54 19.85
N GLU A 38 29.19 -1.62 19.92
CA GLU A 38 27.80 -2.03 19.88
C GLU A 38 27.55 -2.64 18.49
N ASN A 39 27.35 -3.95 18.48
CA ASN A 39 26.63 -4.62 17.42
C ASN A 39 25.20 -4.07 17.40
N ILE A 40 25.04 -2.89 16.79
CA ILE A 40 23.76 -2.49 16.22
C ILE A 40 23.49 -3.57 15.17
N ILE A 41 22.51 -4.43 15.44
CA ILE A 41 21.89 -5.25 14.40
C ILE A 41 21.21 -4.25 13.47
N SER A 42 22.01 -3.70 12.55
CA SER A 42 21.57 -3.00 11.37
C SER A 42 21.11 -4.06 10.38
N ASP A 43 20.03 -4.74 10.71
CA ASP A 43 19.29 -5.54 9.74
C ASP A 43 18.25 -4.64 9.07
N PHE A 44 18.78 -3.63 8.37
CA PHE A 44 18.12 -3.07 7.19
C PHE A 44 18.74 -3.79 6.01
N SER A 45 18.43 -5.08 5.87
CA SER A 45 18.77 -5.82 4.66
C SER A 45 17.95 -5.24 3.50
N GLU A 46 18.69 -4.68 2.54
CA GLU A 46 18.26 -4.30 1.20
C GLU A 46 17.33 -3.08 1.11
N ILE A 47 17.96 -1.90 1.14
CA ILE A 47 17.47 -0.76 0.36
C ILE A 47 17.53 -1.21 -1.11
N ASN A 48 16.45 -1.81 -1.58
CA ASN A 48 16.23 -2.02 -2.99
C ASN A 48 16.24 -0.63 -3.63
N ASP A 49 17.01 -0.48 -4.71
CA ASP A 49 17.27 0.76 -5.45
C ASP A 49 16.02 1.22 -6.24
N ASN A 50 14.86 1.10 -5.61
CA ASN A 50 13.57 1.52 -6.11
C ASN A 50 13.48 3.03 -5.86
N GLU A 51 13.85 3.80 -6.89
CA GLU A 51 13.56 5.22 -6.92
C GLU A 51 12.04 5.37 -6.78
N THR A 52 11.66 5.89 -5.61
CA THR A 52 10.30 6.24 -5.27
C THR A 52 10.11 7.70 -5.62
N VAL A 53 9.10 8.00 -6.43
CA VAL A 53 8.79 9.37 -6.83
C VAL A 53 7.37 9.71 -6.38
N VAL A 54 7.20 10.90 -5.82
CA VAL A 54 5.93 11.43 -5.37
C VAL A 54 5.69 12.74 -6.11
N SER A 55 4.49 12.94 -6.64
CA SER A 55 4.11 14.21 -7.25
C SER A 55 3.92 15.32 -6.22
N ASP A 56 3.89 16.55 -6.71
CA ASP A 56 3.24 17.66 -5.99
C ASP A 56 1.76 17.36 -5.74
N VAL A 57 1.12 18.18 -4.89
CA VAL A 57 -0.33 18.09 -4.64
C VAL A 57 -1.07 18.41 -5.92
N LEU A 58 -2.00 17.54 -6.29
CA LEU A 58 -2.86 17.65 -7.45
C LEU A 58 -4.29 17.96 -6.99
N SER A 59 -4.92 18.86 -7.73
CA SER A 59 -6.36 19.10 -7.69
C SER A 59 -7.14 18.01 -8.44
N PHE A 60 -8.47 18.07 -8.33
CA PHE A 60 -9.37 17.18 -9.08
C PHE A 60 -9.14 17.25 -10.60
N ASP A 61 -9.01 18.45 -11.17
CA ASP A 61 -8.83 18.60 -12.61
C ASP A 61 -7.48 18.04 -13.07
N GLU A 62 -6.44 18.20 -12.25
CA GLU A 62 -5.08 17.72 -12.56
C GLU A 62 -4.99 16.20 -12.49
N ILE A 63 -5.59 15.57 -11.46
CA ILE A 63 -5.60 14.10 -11.37
C ILE A 63 -6.42 13.47 -12.49
N VAL A 64 -7.54 14.09 -12.87
CA VAL A 64 -8.39 13.65 -14.00
C VAL A 64 -7.64 13.78 -15.32
N GLU A 65 -6.95 14.90 -15.55
CA GLU A 65 -6.12 15.13 -16.74
C GLU A 65 -4.97 14.10 -16.82
N LEU A 66 -4.33 13.81 -15.70
CA LEU A 66 -3.24 12.84 -15.63
C LEU A 66 -3.72 11.39 -15.87
N MET A 67 -4.85 11.00 -15.26
CA MET A 67 -5.48 9.69 -15.52
C MET A 67 -5.90 9.56 -16.98
N SER A 68 -6.49 10.61 -17.56
CA SER A 68 -6.89 10.63 -18.97
C SER A 68 -5.71 10.39 -19.90
N LYS A 69 -4.59 11.08 -19.68
CA LYS A 69 -3.37 10.97 -20.49
C LYS A 69 -2.69 9.61 -20.33
N ASN A 70 -2.42 9.19 -19.10
CA ASN A 70 -1.64 7.98 -18.83
C ASN A 70 -2.40 6.73 -19.24
N ASN A 71 -3.71 6.70 -18.99
CA ASN A 71 -4.53 5.51 -19.24
C ASN A 71 -5.15 5.53 -20.64
N ASN A 72 -4.88 6.57 -21.44
CA ASN A 72 -5.44 6.78 -22.78
C ASN A 72 -6.98 6.66 -22.81
N ILE A 73 -7.64 7.28 -21.81
CA ILE A 73 -9.10 7.34 -21.67
C ILE A 73 -9.58 8.77 -21.85
N SER A 74 -10.87 8.95 -22.16
CA SER A 74 -11.43 10.30 -22.25
C SER A 74 -11.40 11.01 -20.90
N LYS A 75 -11.29 12.34 -20.92
CA LYS A 75 -11.35 13.16 -19.70
C LYS A 75 -12.62 12.90 -18.88
N GLN A 76 -13.76 12.77 -19.57
CA GLN A 76 -15.04 12.45 -18.94
C GLN A 76 -15.03 11.07 -18.28
N GLU A 77 -14.38 10.08 -18.90
CA GLU A 77 -14.24 8.77 -18.29
C GLU A 77 -13.36 8.81 -17.04
N ALA A 78 -12.21 9.48 -17.11
CA ALA A 78 -11.35 9.70 -15.94
C ALA A 78 -12.09 10.41 -14.80
N GLU A 79 -12.85 11.46 -15.13
CA GLU A 79 -13.70 12.19 -14.19
C GLU A 79 -14.70 11.26 -13.49
N ASN A 80 -15.43 10.47 -14.26
CA ASN A 80 -16.41 9.51 -13.74
C ASN A 80 -15.76 8.48 -12.82
N ARG A 81 -14.54 8.01 -13.11
CA ARG A 81 -13.80 7.07 -12.27
C ARG A 81 -13.46 7.69 -10.92
N VAL A 82 -12.90 8.89 -10.90
CA VAL A 82 -12.55 9.60 -9.65
C VAL A 82 -13.81 9.86 -8.81
N ILE A 83 -14.88 10.36 -9.43
CA ILE A 83 -16.16 10.65 -8.76
C ILE A 83 -16.79 9.38 -8.19
N LYS A 84 -16.89 8.32 -9.00
CA LYS A 84 -17.48 7.05 -8.59
C LYS A 84 -16.74 6.46 -7.40
N ASN A 85 -15.41 6.35 -7.49
CA ASN A 85 -14.58 5.90 -6.38
C ASN A 85 -14.79 6.77 -5.13
N PHE A 86 -14.93 8.08 -5.27
CA PHE A 86 -15.17 8.98 -4.14
C PHE A 86 -16.49 8.70 -3.40
N TYR A 87 -17.58 8.46 -4.13
CA TYR A 87 -18.88 8.25 -3.52
C TYR A 87 -19.13 6.81 -3.08
N GLU A 88 -18.68 5.81 -3.85
CA GLU A 88 -18.82 4.40 -3.47
C GLU A 88 -18.05 4.09 -2.18
N SER A 89 -16.84 4.62 -2.04
CA SER A 89 -16.00 4.48 -0.84
C SER A 89 -16.64 5.06 0.43
N ARG A 90 -17.49 6.08 0.26
CA ARG A 90 -18.17 6.83 1.33
C ARG A 90 -19.65 6.51 1.43
N LYS A 91 -20.14 5.46 0.76
CA LYS A 91 -21.57 5.09 0.75
C LYS A 91 -22.18 4.93 2.14
N SER A 92 -21.39 4.48 3.12
CA SER A 92 -21.82 4.38 4.54
C SER A 92 -21.82 5.71 5.29
N LEU A 93 -21.08 6.71 4.83
CA LEU A 93 -20.93 8.04 5.45
C LEU A 93 -21.89 9.08 4.87
N LEU A 94 -22.70 8.74 3.87
CA LEU A 94 -23.69 9.65 3.27
C LEU A 94 -24.77 10.14 4.27
N ASN A 95 -24.87 9.51 5.45
CA ASN A 95 -25.71 9.95 6.57
C ASN A 95 -24.97 10.88 7.56
N THR A 96 -23.70 11.20 7.31
CA THR A 96 -22.87 12.08 8.13
C THR A 96 -22.35 13.20 7.23
N SER A 97 -22.50 14.45 7.67
CA SER A 97 -22.16 15.65 6.90
C SER A 97 -20.65 15.81 6.68
N THR A 98 -20.01 14.93 5.90
CA THR A 98 -18.63 15.15 5.43
C THR A 98 -18.66 16.19 4.32
N SER A 99 -18.08 17.37 4.57
CA SER A 99 -18.02 18.50 3.62
C SER A 99 -17.03 18.32 2.46
N ILE A 100 -16.33 17.18 2.42
CA ILE A 100 -15.35 16.89 1.36
C ILE A 100 -16.09 16.23 0.19
N THR A 101 -15.87 16.78 -1.00
CA THR A 101 -16.37 16.34 -2.30
C THR A 101 -15.14 15.95 -3.15
N PRO A 102 -15.29 15.17 -4.23
CA PRO A 102 -14.13 14.85 -5.08
C PRO A 102 -13.42 16.10 -5.62
N TYR A 103 -14.15 17.20 -5.79
CA TYR A 103 -13.66 18.47 -6.33
C TYR A 103 -12.81 19.30 -5.35
N ASN A 104 -12.92 19.07 -4.04
CA ASN A 104 -12.14 19.78 -3.02
C ASN A 104 -11.18 18.87 -2.25
N ALA A 105 -11.09 17.60 -2.63
CA ALA A 105 -10.09 16.68 -2.13
C ALA A 105 -8.72 16.95 -2.79
N THR A 106 -7.67 16.50 -2.11
CA THR A 106 -6.29 16.57 -2.58
C THR A 106 -5.82 15.20 -3.06
N TYR A 107 -5.00 15.20 -4.09
CA TYR A 107 -4.49 13.97 -4.71
C TYR A 107 -2.99 14.05 -4.90
N ARG A 108 -2.34 12.88 -4.98
CA ARG A 108 -0.94 12.75 -5.40
C ARG A 108 -0.79 11.46 -6.19
N THR A 109 0.23 11.40 -7.03
CA THR A 109 0.70 10.13 -7.59
C THR A 109 1.96 9.69 -6.88
N VAL A 110 2.07 8.38 -6.72
CA VAL A 110 3.21 7.71 -6.13
C VAL A 110 3.68 6.66 -7.10
N SER A 111 4.96 6.64 -7.44
CA SER A 111 5.55 5.57 -8.24
C SER A 111 6.72 4.93 -7.51
N SER A 112 6.91 3.64 -7.77
CA SER A 112 8.08 2.89 -7.32
C SER A 112 8.61 2.10 -8.49
N SER A 113 9.84 2.42 -8.91
CA SER A 113 10.55 1.62 -9.90
C SER A 113 10.91 0.25 -9.36
N PHE A 114 11.09 -0.72 -10.25
CA PHE A 114 11.59 -2.05 -9.93
C PHE A 114 12.41 -2.62 -11.09
N THR A 115 13.34 -3.50 -10.78
CA THR A 115 14.23 -4.08 -11.79
C THR A 115 13.56 -5.29 -12.44
N VAL A 116 13.34 -5.23 -13.75
CA VAL A 116 13.00 -6.40 -14.59
C VAL A 116 14.29 -7.01 -15.12
N THR A 117 15.14 -6.18 -15.72
CA THR A 117 16.52 -6.53 -16.08
C THR A 117 17.45 -5.37 -15.73
N ASN A 118 18.76 -5.59 -15.79
CA ASN A 118 19.74 -4.53 -15.54
C ASN A 118 19.59 -3.29 -16.46
N VAL A 119 18.88 -3.42 -17.59
CA VAL A 119 18.65 -2.34 -18.56
C VAL A 119 17.20 -1.87 -18.63
N TYR A 120 16.26 -2.53 -17.94
CA TYR A 120 14.84 -2.22 -18.00
C TYR A 120 14.23 -2.20 -16.59
N LYS A 121 13.81 -1.00 -16.16
CA LYS A 121 13.25 -0.73 -14.83
C LYS A 121 11.92 0.04 -14.90
N PRO A 122 10.80 -0.63 -15.19
CA PRO A 122 9.48 -0.01 -15.15
C PRO A 122 9.08 0.36 -13.71
N SER A 123 7.95 1.05 -13.55
CA SER A 123 7.44 1.46 -12.24
C SER A 123 6.00 1.04 -12.04
N VAL A 124 5.68 0.58 -10.82
CA VAL A 124 4.28 0.59 -10.36
C VAL A 124 3.86 2.04 -10.09
N PHE A 125 2.62 2.38 -10.43
CA PHE A 125 2.11 3.75 -10.38
C PHE A 125 0.75 3.78 -9.67
N PHE A 126 0.65 4.60 -8.62
CA PHE A 126 -0.53 4.70 -7.77
C PHE A 126 -1.11 6.10 -7.83
N TYR A 127 -2.41 6.19 -8.03
CA TYR A 127 -3.18 7.42 -7.88
C TYR A 127 -3.81 7.39 -6.48
N CYS A 128 -3.52 8.41 -5.68
CA CYS A 128 -3.91 8.44 -4.27
C CYS A 128 -4.76 9.68 -3.98
N GLU A 129 -5.81 9.50 -3.20
CA GLU A 129 -6.38 10.61 -2.44
C GLU A 129 -5.52 10.81 -1.18
N THR A 130 -5.17 12.06 -0.90
CA THR A 130 -4.35 12.44 0.24
C THR A 130 -5.10 13.39 1.17
N SER A 131 -4.66 13.44 2.42
CA SER A 131 -5.00 14.50 3.36
C SER A 131 -3.74 15.33 3.58
N GLU A 132 -3.84 16.63 3.35
CA GLU A 132 -2.73 17.58 3.45
C GLU A 132 -2.91 18.49 4.67
N GLY A 133 -1.84 18.76 5.43
CA GLY A 133 -1.88 19.58 6.63
C GLY A 133 -0.51 20.14 7.01
N GLY A 134 -0.27 21.42 6.72
CA GLY A 134 1.01 22.06 6.96
C GLY A 134 2.13 21.38 6.16
N SER A 135 3.17 20.91 6.85
CA SER A 135 4.27 20.13 6.24
C SER A 135 4.00 18.62 6.21
N PHE A 136 2.87 18.17 6.73
CA PHE A 136 2.52 16.76 6.81
C PHE A 136 1.41 16.42 5.82
N TRP A 137 1.48 15.22 5.29
CA TRP A 137 0.43 14.67 4.47
C TRP A 137 0.40 13.16 4.62
N GLY A 138 -0.71 12.55 4.22
CA GLY A 138 -0.88 11.11 4.25
C GLY A 138 -1.85 10.62 3.21
N ILE A 139 -1.64 9.39 2.77
CA ILE A 139 -2.53 8.69 1.85
C ILE A 139 -3.78 8.28 2.61
N VAL A 140 -4.93 8.74 2.13
CA VAL A 140 -6.24 8.32 2.65
C VAL A 140 -6.62 6.99 2.01
N ARG A 141 -6.37 6.85 0.70
CA ARG A 141 -6.69 5.66 -0.09
C ARG A 141 -6.03 5.70 -1.47
N ILE A 142 -5.90 4.52 -2.06
CA ILE A 142 -5.50 4.34 -3.46
C ILE A 142 -6.77 4.26 -4.31
N ILE A 143 -6.88 5.12 -5.32
CA ILE A 143 -8.06 5.22 -6.19
C ILE A 143 -7.86 4.53 -7.55
N HIS A 144 -6.60 4.34 -7.96
CA HIS A 144 -6.26 3.65 -9.20
C HIS A 144 -4.83 3.10 -9.10
N VAL A 145 -4.62 1.90 -9.64
CA VAL A 145 -3.30 1.27 -9.74
C VAL A 145 -3.00 1.05 -11.21
N ASP A 146 -1.83 1.48 -11.64
CA ASP A 146 -1.32 1.31 -13.01
C ASP A 146 0.18 0.96 -12.99
N MET A 147 0.78 0.79 -14.17
CA MET A 147 2.19 0.52 -14.36
C MET A 147 2.75 1.40 -15.49
N ASP A 148 3.73 2.24 -15.14
CA ASP A 148 4.53 2.93 -16.14
C ASP A 148 5.60 1.96 -16.67
N ARG A 149 5.37 1.49 -17.89
CA ARG A 149 6.23 0.53 -18.59
C ARG A 149 7.33 1.21 -19.39
N ASN A 150 7.33 2.54 -19.48
CA ASN A 150 8.35 3.28 -20.20
C ASN A 150 9.59 3.50 -19.33
N TYR A 151 10.75 3.07 -19.83
CA TYR A 151 12.04 3.27 -19.18
C TYR A 151 13.11 3.55 -20.24
N ASN A 152 13.72 4.74 -20.20
CA ASN A 152 14.74 5.18 -21.16
C ASN A 152 14.35 4.97 -22.64
N GLY A 153 13.08 5.24 -22.98
CA GLY A 153 12.54 5.07 -24.34
C GLY A 153 12.21 3.62 -24.72
N MET A 154 12.42 2.67 -23.81
CA MET A 154 11.97 1.28 -23.98
C MET A 154 10.64 1.07 -23.26
N SER A 155 9.68 0.45 -23.94
CA SER A 155 8.44 0.00 -23.33
C SER A 155 8.20 -1.46 -23.68
N LYS A 156 7.80 -2.26 -22.69
CA LYS A 156 7.44 -3.67 -22.84
C LYS A 156 5.97 -3.86 -22.52
N GLN A 157 5.41 -4.95 -22.99
CA GLN A 157 4.05 -5.36 -22.63
C GLN A 157 4.12 -6.21 -21.37
N PHE A 158 3.19 -6.00 -20.45
CA PHE A 158 3.06 -6.75 -19.21
C PHE A 158 1.75 -7.56 -19.20
N GLY A 159 1.82 -8.80 -18.75
CA GLY A 159 0.67 -9.64 -18.42
C GLY A 159 0.86 -10.28 -17.07
N GLY A 160 -0.09 -10.10 -16.16
CA GLY A 160 0.05 -10.59 -14.79
C GLY A 160 -0.78 -9.81 -13.79
N SER A 161 -0.24 -9.60 -12.60
CA SER A 161 -0.94 -8.90 -11.53
C SER A 161 -0.01 -8.05 -10.67
N VAL A 162 -0.57 -6.99 -10.11
CA VAL A 162 0.03 -6.19 -9.05
C VAL A 162 -0.81 -6.36 -7.79
N PHE A 163 -0.26 -7.04 -6.78
CA PHE A 163 -0.83 -7.02 -5.43
C PHE A 163 -0.46 -5.71 -4.75
N VAL A 164 -1.39 -5.13 -4.00
CA VAL A 164 -1.23 -3.86 -3.31
C VAL A 164 -1.83 -3.97 -1.91
N HIS A 165 -1.15 -3.41 -0.92
CA HIS A 165 -1.62 -3.26 0.45
C HIS A 165 -1.25 -1.87 0.97
N LEU A 166 -2.26 -1.03 1.23
CA LEU A 166 -2.06 0.26 1.88
C LEU A 166 -1.95 0.03 3.39
N GLU A 167 -0.76 -0.26 3.88
CA GLU A 167 -0.55 -0.66 5.29
C GLU A 167 -0.89 0.46 6.27
N ASN A 168 -0.54 1.70 5.91
CA ASN A 168 -0.86 2.91 6.67
C ASN A 168 -0.80 4.14 5.74
N ALA A 169 -1.14 5.32 6.27
CA ALA A 169 -1.15 6.57 5.48
C ALA A 169 0.20 6.92 4.84
N GLY A 170 1.29 6.35 5.34
CA GLY A 170 2.65 6.56 4.86
C GLY A 170 3.23 5.39 4.06
N ARG A 171 2.53 4.27 3.86
CA ARG A 171 3.17 3.06 3.33
C ARG A 171 2.28 2.22 2.45
N ILE A 172 2.77 1.93 1.25
CA ILE A 172 2.16 0.98 0.31
C ILE A 172 3.13 -0.17 0.10
N TYR A 173 2.71 -1.38 0.45
CA TYR A 173 3.38 -2.60 0.03
C TYR A 173 2.81 -3.07 -1.30
N TRP A 174 3.67 -3.55 -2.20
CA TRP A 174 3.23 -4.06 -3.49
C TRP A 174 4.06 -5.28 -3.93
N ILE A 175 3.45 -6.12 -4.78
CA ILE A 175 4.10 -7.25 -5.46
C ILE A 175 3.70 -7.23 -6.92
N VAL A 176 4.68 -7.10 -7.82
CA VAL A 176 4.50 -7.35 -9.24
C VAL A 176 4.78 -8.81 -9.53
N ASN A 177 3.84 -9.48 -10.17
CA ASN A 177 3.96 -10.88 -10.56
C ASN A 177 3.41 -11.08 -11.97
N GLY A 178 4.27 -11.37 -12.94
CA GLY A 178 3.85 -11.57 -14.31
C GLY A 178 4.99 -11.59 -15.32
N ASP A 179 4.61 -11.67 -16.58
CA ASP A 179 5.51 -11.74 -17.72
C ASP A 179 5.57 -10.39 -18.45
N PHE A 180 6.79 -10.04 -18.85
CA PHE A 180 7.05 -8.99 -19.82
C PHE A 180 7.32 -9.60 -21.20
N THR A 181 6.79 -8.97 -22.24
CA THR A 181 7.02 -9.33 -23.64
C THR A 181 7.41 -8.12 -24.46
N ASN A 182 8.15 -8.34 -25.55
CA ASN A 182 8.57 -7.25 -26.43
C ASN A 182 7.40 -6.70 -27.27
N ASN A 183 6.49 -7.60 -27.66
CA ASN A 183 5.37 -7.27 -28.53
C ASN A 183 4.03 -7.67 -27.88
N GLY A 184 2.96 -7.05 -28.36
CA GLY A 184 1.58 -7.30 -27.95
C GLY A 184 0.89 -6.04 -27.48
N THR A 185 -0.24 -6.23 -26.81
CA THR A 185 -1.02 -5.15 -26.20
C THR A 185 -1.31 -5.52 -24.76
N THR A 186 -0.80 -4.72 -23.84
CA THR A 186 -1.26 -4.71 -22.45
C THR A 186 -2.48 -3.84 -22.33
N SER A 187 -3.55 -4.41 -21.78
CA SER A 187 -4.67 -3.67 -21.23
C SER A 187 -4.74 -3.95 -19.73
N GLY A 188 -4.96 -2.91 -18.94
CA GLY A 188 -4.90 -3.05 -17.50
C GLY A 188 -4.97 -1.70 -16.81
N GLY A 189 -4.69 -1.72 -15.52
CA GLY A 189 -5.02 -0.64 -14.62
C GLY A 189 -6.47 -0.74 -14.17
N VAL A 190 -6.69 -0.79 -12.87
CA VAL A 190 -8.03 -0.98 -12.30
C VAL A 190 -8.30 0.13 -11.30
N ASP A 191 -9.51 0.67 -11.42
CA ASP A 191 -10.07 1.56 -10.40
C ASP A 191 -10.30 0.73 -9.14
N VAL A 192 -9.60 1.12 -8.07
CA VAL A 192 -9.67 0.44 -6.78
C VAL A 192 -10.10 1.44 -5.71
N ASP A 193 -10.49 0.92 -4.56
CA ASP A 193 -10.75 1.73 -3.37
C ASP A 193 -10.05 1.09 -2.18
N PHE A 194 -8.71 1.01 -2.23
CA PHE A 194 -7.95 0.44 -1.13
C PHE A 194 -7.73 1.51 -0.06
N LYS A 195 -8.43 1.36 1.07
CA LYS A 195 -8.26 2.18 2.27
C LYS A 195 -7.10 1.67 3.11
N ILE A 196 -6.74 2.45 4.13
CA ILE A 196 -5.73 2.04 5.10
C ILE A 196 -6.10 0.68 5.72
N GLY A 197 -5.18 -0.26 5.67
CA GLY A 197 -5.32 -1.65 6.11
C GLY A 197 -5.93 -2.59 5.07
N GLU A 198 -6.33 -2.10 3.90
CA GLU A 198 -6.93 -2.92 2.84
C GLU A 198 -5.90 -3.32 1.78
N SER A 199 -6.14 -4.49 1.18
CA SER A 199 -5.28 -5.05 0.14
C SER A 199 -6.08 -5.73 -0.96
N GLY A 200 -5.46 -5.89 -2.12
CA GLY A 200 -6.05 -6.58 -3.25
C GLY A 200 -5.08 -6.74 -4.41
N SER A 201 -5.51 -7.52 -5.41
CA SER A 201 -4.73 -7.75 -6.63
C SER A 201 -5.40 -7.11 -7.83
N VAL A 202 -4.61 -6.37 -8.60
CA VAL A 202 -5.01 -5.74 -9.85
C VAL A 202 -4.43 -6.55 -11.01
N GLY A 203 -5.29 -7.03 -11.91
CA GLY A 203 -4.90 -7.81 -13.08
C GLY A 203 -4.55 -6.93 -14.28
N PHE A 204 -3.52 -7.32 -15.02
CA PHE A 204 -3.12 -6.77 -16.30
C PHE A 204 -3.21 -7.87 -17.35
N ASN A 205 -4.02 -7.63 -18.37
CA ASN A 205 -4.25 -8.57 -19.45
C ASN A 205 -3.28 -8.31 -20.59
N LEU A 206 -2.67 -9.37 -21.08
CA LEU A 206 -1.78 -9.34 -22.23
C LEU A 206 -2.45 -10.08 -23.40
N SER A 207 -2.44 -9.45 -24.56
CA SER A 207 -3.03 -9.99 -25.78
C SER A 207 -2.09 -9.85 -26.97
N GLY A 208 -2.16 -10.79 -27.91
CA GLY A 208 -1.32 -10.79 -29.11
C GLY A 208 0.19 -10.85 -28.81
N SER A 209 0.59 -11.39 -27.65
CA SER A 209 1.98 -11.37 -27.22
C SER A 209 2.85 -12.37 -27.97
N THR A 210 4.00 -11.88 -28.41
CA THR A 210 5.11 -12.70 -28.91
C THR A 210 6.41 -12.18 -28.29
N ASP A 211 7.47 -12.97 -28.41
CA ASP A 211 8.82 -12.61 -27.94
C ASP A 211 8.86 -12.27 -26.45
N HIS A 212 8.78 -13.33 -25.63
CA HIS A 212 8.98 -13.25 -24.19
C HIS A 212 10.27 -12.47 -23.86
N TYR A 213 10.15 -11.56 -22.90
CA TYR A 213 11.26 -10.73 -22.46
C TYR A 213 11.79 -11.21 -21.11
N GLU A 214 10.95 -11.25 -20.08
CA GLU A 214 11.34 -11.69 -18.75
C GLU A 214 10.11 -12.00 -17.88
N TYR A 215 10.22 -13.00 -17.00
CA TYR A 215 9.23 -13.19 -15.93
C TYR A 215 9.72 -12.51 -14.65
N VAL A 216 8.84 -11.80 -13.96
CA VAL A 216 9.18 -11.19 -12.67
C VAL A 216 8.21 -11.56 -11.57
N ARG A 217 8.77 -11.77 -10.39
CA ARG A 217 8.07 -11.72 -9.11
C ARG A 217 8.90 -10.89 -8.14
N VAL A 218 8.56 -9.62 -8.03
CA VAL A 218 9.29 -8.66 -7.21
C VAL A 218 8.33 -7.92 -6.30
N SER A 219 8.76 -7.68 -5.07
CA SER A 219 8.01 -6.88 -4.10
C SER A 219 8.79 -5.65 -3.71
N GLY A 220 8.08 -4.63 -3.25
CA GLY A 220 8.69 -3.43 -2.71
C GLY A 220 7.74 -2.63 -1.86
N TYR A 221 8.26 -1.52 -1.36
CA TYR A 221 7.53 -0.59 -0.53
C TYR A 221 7.67 0.81 -1.08
N TYR A 222 6.56 1.54 -1.03
CA TYR A 222 6.57 2.97 -0.94
C TYR A 222 6.55 3.39 0.54
N ASN A 223 7.34 4.40 0.90
CA ASN A 223 7.25 5.07 2.20
C ASN A 223 7.20 6.60 2.02
N VAL A 224 6.18 7.24 2.58
CA VAL A 224 6.14 8.70 2.81
C VAL A 224 7.26 9.01 3.81
N ARG A 225 8.10 9.99 3.47
CA ARG A 225 9.14 10.52 4.35
C ARG A 225 8.60 11.64 5.23
#